data_AF-A0A7X7LH85-F1
#
_entry.id   AF-A0A7X7LH85-F1
#
_cell.length_a   1.000
_cell.length_b   1.000
_cell.length_c   1.000
_cell.angle_alpha   90.00
_cell.angle_beta   90.00
_cell.angle_gamma   90.00
#
_symmetry.space_group_name_H-M   'P 1'
#
loop_
_entity.id
_entity.type
_entity.pdbx_description
1 polymer ?
#
loop_
_entity_poly.entity_id
_entity_poly.type
_entity_poly.pdbx_seq_one_letter_code
_entity_poly.pdbx_strand_id
1 'polypeptide(L)' 'MKNKAEYANECFSSGFNCAQSVFSAFCEDYGLEKNQALKIACSFGGGMGHLGEVCGAVSGA' A
#
# COMPACT_ATOMS: atom_id res chain seq x y z
N MET A 1 -6.47 -13.87 -13.17
CA MET A 1 -5.81 -13.45 -11.91
C MET A 1 -5.15 -12.13 -12.21
N LYS A 2 -5.51 -11.07 -11.48
CA LYS A 2 -4.75 -9.82 -11.58
C LYS A 2 -3.41 -10.04 -10.91
N ASN A 3 -2.33 -9.55 -11.52
CA ASN A 3 -1.03 -9.59 -10.87
C ASN A 3 -0.98 -8.50 -9.76
N LYS A 4 0.03 -8.58 -8.87
CA LYS A 4 0.14 -7.66 -7.72
C LYS A 4 0.22 -6.20 -8.13
N ALA A 5 0.83 -5.89 -9.28
CA ALA A 5 0.94 -4.53 -9.79
C ALA A 5 -0.42 -3.99 -10.27
N GLU A 6 -1.21 -4.79 -10.98
CA GLU A 6 -2.58 -4.43 -11.40
C GLU A 6 -3.48 -4.17 -10.20
N TYR A 7 -3.41 -5.04 -9.19
CA TYR A 7 -4.17 -4.86 -7.96
C TYR A 7 -3.75 -3.58 -7.20
N ALA A 8 -2.44 -3.32 -7.09
CA ALA A 8 -1.95 -2.11 -6.43
C ALA A 8 -2.44 -0.85 -7.17
N ASN A 9 -2.43 -0.84 -8.50
CA ASN A 9 -2.95 0.28 -9.30
C ASN A 9 -4.46 0.51 -9.07
N GLU A 10 -5.25 -0.55 -8.94
CA GLU A 10 -6.68 -0.45 -8.63
C GLU A 10 -6.92 0.08 -7.23
N CYS A 11 -6.15 -0.38 -6.25
CA CYS A 11 -6.24 0.10 -4.88
C CYS A 11 -5.91 1.60 -4.82
N PHE A 12 -4.87 2.05 -5.53
CA PHE A 12 -4.51 3.46 -5.61
C PHE A 12 -5.60 4.29 -6.29
N SER A 13 -6.15 3.79 -7.40
CA SER A 13 -7.25 4.42 -8.12
C SER A 13 -8.54 4.48 -7.30
N SER A 14 -8.69 3.60 -6.30
CA SER A 14 -9.81 3.57 -5.36
C SER A 14 -9.66 4.56 -4.19
N GLY A 15 -8.58 5.37 -4.17
CA GLY A 15 -8.36 6.40 -3.17
C GLY A 15 -7.45 6.01 -2.00
N PHE A 16 -6.87 4.81 -2.00
CA PHE A 16 -5.82 4.47 -1.05
C PHE A 16 -4.50 5.16 -1.41
N ASN A 17 -3.69 5.45 -0.41
CA ASN A 17 -2.39 6.06 -0.67
C ASN A 17 -1.41 5.06 -1.31
N CYS A 18 -0.27 5.54 -1.80
CA CYS A 18 0.72 4.72 -2.49
C CYS A 18 1.24 3.54 -1.65
N ALA A 19 1.48 3.73 -0.35
CA ALA A 19 1.95 2.67 0.54
C ALA A 19 0.88 1.61 0.80
N GLN A 20 -0.34 2.04 1.11
CA GLN A 20 -1.50 1.15 1.29
C GLN A 20 -1.77 0.30 0.05
N SER A 21 -1.62 0.90 -1.12
CA SER A 21 -1.86 0.24 -2.40
C SER A 21 -0.87 -0.87 -2.69
N VAL A 22 0.42 -0.64 -2.43
CA VAL A 22 1.44 -1.68 -2.60
C VAL A 22 1.35 -2.73 -1.50
N PHE A 23 1.32 -2.33 -0.22
CA PHE A 23 1.34 -3.30 0.88
C PHE A 23 0.15 -4.27 0.85
N SER A 24 -1.05 -3.75 0.55
CA SER A 24 -2.24 -4.59 0.45
C SER A 24 -2.23 -5.57 -0.72
N ALA A 25 -1.31 -5.42 -1.69
CA ALA A 25 -1.10 -6.40 -2.76
C ALA A 25 -0.27 -7.62 -2.30
N PHE A 26 0.43 -7.50 -1.18
CA PHE A 26 1.28 -8.56 -0.59
C PHE A 26 0.74 -9.07 0.75
N CYS A 27 -0.37 -8.54 1.27
CA CYS A 27 -0.85 -8.86 2.61
C CYS A 27 -1.13 -10.37 2.82
N GLU A 28 -1.65 -11.05 1.79
CA GLU A 28 -1.90 -12.50 1.83
C GLU A 28 -0.61 -13.31 1.98
N ASP A 29 0.51 -12.88 1.37
CA ASP A 29 1.81 -13.56 1.50
C ASP A 29 2.32 -13.55 2.95
N TYR A 30 1.91 -12.55 3.72
CA TYR A 30 2.29 -12.35 5.12
C TYR A 30 1.22 -12.83 6.12
N GLY A 31 0.14 -13.46 5.65
CA GLY A 31 -0.97 -13.90 6.50
C GLY A 31 -1.73 -12.74 7.16
N LEU A 32 -1.70 -11.54 6.55
CA LEU A 32 -2.39 -10.36 7.02
C LEU A 32 -3.74 -10.19 6.31
N GLU A 33 -4.78 -9.88 7.09
CA GLU A 33 -6.03 -9.39 6.52
C GLU A 33 -5.80 -8.03 5.83
N LYS A 34 -6.48 -7.82 4.69
CA LYS A 34 -6.38 -6.57 3.91
C LYS A 34 -6.57 -5.32 4.78
N ASN A 35 -7.56 -5.33 5.68
CA ASN A 35 -7.84 -4.19 6.56
C ASN A 35 -6.67 -3.90 7.52
N GLN A 36 -6.01 -4.94 8.03
CA GLN A 36 -4.81 -4.78 8.86
C GLN A 36 -3.67 -4.16 8.06
N ALA A 37 -3.41 -4.66 6.86
CA ALA A 37 -2.37 -4.11 5.97
C ALA A 37 -2.64 -2.62 5.64
N LEU A 38 -3.88 -2.28 5.29
CA LEU A 38 -4.26 -0.88 5.02
C LEU A 38 -4.06 0.04 6.22
N LYS A 39 -4.32 -0.44 7.45
CA LYS A 39 -4.09 0.33 8.67
C LYS A 39 -2.61 0.49 8.98
N ILE A 40 -1.81 -0.56 8.80
CA ILE A 40 -0.35 -0.51 9.00
C ILE A 40 0.29 0.51 8.05
N ALA A 41 -0.11 0.51 6.79
CA ALA A 41 0.52 1.35 5.76
C ALA A 41 -0.06 2.78 5.67
N CYS A 42 -1.05 3.15 6.48
CA CYS A 42 -1.79 4.42 6.30
C CYS A 42 -0.90 5.66 6.46
N SER A 43 0.08 5.63 7.35
CA SER A 43 0.99 6.74 7.63
C SER A 43 2.16 6.83 6.66
N PHE A 44 2.37 5.83 5.81
CA PHE A 44 3.53 5.80 4.91
C PHE A 44 3.29 6.50 3.57
N GLY A 45 2.04 6.83 3.23
CA GLY A 45 1.68 7.48 1.97
C GLY A 45 2.30 8.87 1.78
N GLY A 46 2.49 9.30 0.53
CA GLY A 46 2.95 10.65 0.21
C GLY A 46 4.37 10.98 0.68
N GLY A 47 5.19 9.96 0.94
CA GLY A 47 6.55 10.16 1.42
C GLY A 47 6.73 9.94 2.93
N MET A 48 5.93 9.07 3.56
CA MET A 48 5.69 8.98 5.02
C MET A 48 4.88 10.14 5.61
N GLY A 49 3.64 10.25 5.20
CA GLY A 49 2.69 11.20 5.76
C GLY A 49 2.76 12.57 5.10
N HIS A 50 2.93 12.60 3.77
CA HIS A 50 2.95 13.83 2.96
C HIS A 50 4.14 14.76 3.19
N LEU A 51 5.23 14.27 3.79
CA LEU A 51 6.48 15.04 3.93
C LEU A 51 7.31 15.09 2.63
N GLY A 52 7.09 14.16 1.69
CA GLY A 52 7.78 14.14 0.40
C GLY A 52 9.20 13.54 0.41
N GLU A 53 9.68 13.06 1.56
CA GLU A 53 11.07 12.62 1.73
C GLU A 53 11.30 11.17 1.30
N VAL A 54 10.60 10.21 1.93
CA VAL A 54 10.89 8.78 1.74
C VAL A 54 9.72 8.05 1.09
N CYS A 55 9.96 7.41 -0.05
CA CYS A 55 8.92 6.73 -0.81
C CYS A 55 8.12 5.72 0.04
N GLY A 56 6.83 6.04 0.24
CA GLY A 56 5.89 5.19 0.97
C GLY A 56 5.61 3.86 0.30
N ALA A 57 5.55 3.85 -1.03
CA ALA A 57 5.32 2.63 -1.80
C ALA A 57 6.45 1.61 -1.63
N VAL A 58 7.68 2.07 -1.43
CA VAL A 58 8.85 1.19 -1.20
C VAL A 58 8.97 0.82 0.28
N SER A 59 8.76 1.78 1.18
CA SER A 59 8.91 1.54 2.62
C SER A 59 7.76 0.71 3.22
N GLY A 60 6.59 0.76 2.59
CA GLY A 60 5.42 -0.02 2.97
C GLY A 60 5.26 -1.33 2.22
N ALA A 61 6.15 -1.70 1.28
CA ALA A 61 6.06 -2.96 0.53
C ALA A 61 6.64 -4.15 1.31
#